data_AF-A0A317CJF7-F1
#
_entry.id   AF-A0A317CJF7-F1
#
_cell.length_a   1.000
_cell.length_b   1.000
_cell.length_c   1.000
_cell.angle_alpha   90.00
_cell.angle_beta   90.00
_cell.angle_gamma   90.00
#
_symmetry.space_group_name_H-M   'P 1'
#
loop_
_entity.id
_entity.type
_entity.pdbx_description
1 polymer ?
#
loop_
_entity_poly.entity_id
_entity_poly.type
_entity_poly.pdbx_seq_one_letter_code
_entity_poly.pdbx_strand_id
1 'polypeptide(L)'
;MKLLDCTLRDGGYYNNWDFSQEVVDAYLNAVADAGIDYVELGLRNFPRSGFLGAYAYTTEQHLNTLHLPEGPVYGVMIDAKTILSSELSSEDAIDVLFVPCDESKIGLVRIAAHYHEVDASGPMVARLKALGYVVGYNLMQSAGKPFEVITEKARIVKSWGNNLDVLYFADSLGNMDQVEVDRIITALRVEWSEPLGIHTHDNMGKGLDNCLAAKKSGVTWLDSTITGMGRGAGNTQTERLLAVLATQTDAYNQLPVYDLVIRYFEEMQKDYGWGSNLLYFLGAQHDVHPTYIQNLLSSDQYGTEEVIAAISYLSKLDGTTSYNGAILETAVNFNSSIEEVSGSEALVNLFQGCEVLVITNAISTKTYQSAIETYIKEKQPIVISVNINEFIDASLIDYYIISHNVKFLIDAQKYQSLNKPIILPKHRFSKDEVAKLAGVKYIDFGFNNDAAQLSITSSFVDTKYDYTSAYLLGVLLVSKPAFVSLVGFEGYENNDSRQQGMLSIFSQYNNTNAAPPLTALTPSSYPVAKGSIYAIN
;
A
#
# COMPACT_ATOMS: atom_id res chain seq x y z
N MET A 1 33.98 11.66 4.18
CA MET A 1 32.67 11.02 4.23
C MET A 1 31.70 12.02 4.83
N LYS A 2 30.48 12.07 4.31
CA LYS A 2 29.41 12.98 4.68
C LYS A 2 28.13 12.19 4.93
N LEU A 3 27.46 12.45 6.05
CA LEU A 3 26.15 11.89 6.34
C LEU A 3 25.06 12.93 6.01
N LEU A 4 24.02 12.46 5.31
CA LEU A 4 22.85 13.27 5.00
C LEU A 4 21.62 12.59 5.60
N ASP A 5 20.93 13.26 6.52
CA ASP A 5 19.63 12.81 7.00
C ASP A 5 18.51 13.48 6.19
N CYS A 6 17.60 12.68 5.64
CA CYS A 6 16.47 13.16 4.82
C CYS A 6 15.10 12.79 5.40
N THR A 7 14.98 12.65 6.73
CA THR A 7 13.76 12.19 7.41
C THR A 7 12.54 13.03 7.09
N LEU A 8 12.65 14.37 7.15
CA LEU A 8 11.51 15.25 6.89
C LEU A 8 11.08 15.25 5.41
N ARG A 9 12.03 15.05 4.49
CA ARG A 9 11.72 14.92 3.06
C ARG A 9 11.09 13.58 2.73
N ASP A 10 11.75 12.47 3.06
CA ASP A 10 11.29 11.16 2.61
C ASP A 10 10.25 10.54 3.54
N GLY A 11 10.30 10.84 4.83
CA GLY A 11 9.24 10.46 5.77
C GLY A 11 7.91 11.17 5.51
N GLY A 12 7.94 12.31 4.82
CA GLY A 12 6.74 13.08 4.47
C GLY A 12 5.68 12.30 3.67
N TYR A 13 6.03 11.19 3.04
CA TYR A 13 5.09 10.30 2.35
C TYR A 13 4.01 9.69 3.27
N TYR A 14 4.20 9.64 4.59
CA TYR A 14 3.22 9.06 5.53
C TYR A 14 2.24 10.08 6.12
N ASN A 15 2.64 11.35 6.19
CA ASN A 15 1.87 12.41 6.86
C ASN A 15 1.65 13.63 5.95
N ASN A 16 1.74 13.46 4.63
CA ASN A 16 1.61 14.53 3.65
C ASN A 16 2.60 15.69 3.89
N TRP A 17 3.81 15.39 4.36
CA TRP A 17 4.83 16.38 4.73
C TRP A 17 4.38 17.38 5.81
N ASP A 18 3.43 16.97 6.66
CA ASP A 18 2.89 17.78 7.76
C ASP A 18 3.39 17.23 9.11
N PHE A 19 4.49 17.82 9.60
CA PHE A 19 5.12 17.44 10.87
C PHE A 19 4.80 18.49 11.94
N SER A 20 4.54 18.04 13.17
CA SER A 20 4.36 18.96 14.29
C SER A 20 5.66 19.71 14.58
N GLN A 21 5.54 20.97 15.03
CA GLN A 21 6.70 21.80 15.36
C GLN A 21 7.57 21.14 16.44
N GLU A 22 6.95 20.46 17.41
CA GLU A 22 7.68 19.75 18.47
C GLU A 22 8.59 18.65 17.92
N VAL A 23 8.08 17.81 17.01
CA VAL A 23 8.86 16.73 16.38
C VAL A 23 9.99 17.32 15.54
N VAL A 24 9.70 18.40 14.81
CA VAL A 24 10.70 19.11 14.00
C VAL A 24 11.83 19.66 14.86
N ASP A 25 11.50 20.38 15.93
CA ASP A 25 12.51 21.00 16.79
C ASP A 25 13.37 19.93 17.48
N ALA A 26 12.75 18.85 17.97
CA ALA A 26 13.46 17.71 18.54
C ALA A 26 14.39 17.07 17.50
N TYR A 27 13.90 16.84 16.29
CA TYR A 27 14.67 16.27 15.18
C TYR A 27 15.87 17.13 14.81
N LEU A 28 15.67 18.42 14.55
CA LEU A 28 16.72 19.34 14.09
C LEU A 28 17.85 19.48 15.12
N ASN A 29 17.51 19.56 16.41
CA ASN A 29 18.50 19.58 17.48
C ASN A 29 19.26 18.25 17.55
N ALA A 30 18.56 17.12 17.52
CA ALA A 30 19.19 15.80 17.63
C ALA A 30 20.16 15.49 16.48
N VAL A 31 19.80 15.82 15.22
CA VAL A 31 20.70 15.59 14.08
C VAL A 31 21.91 16.53 14.09
N ALA A 32 21.75 17.76 14.56
CA ALA A 32 22.87 18.70 14.74
C ALA A 32 23.81 18.24 15.86
N ASP A 33 23.27 17.89 17.03
CA ASP A 33 24.04 17.38 18.17
C ASP A 33 24.71 16.03 17.88
N ALA A 34 24.16 15.27 16.92
CA ALA A 34 24.76 14.04 16.43
C ALA A 34 25.92 14.25 15.45
N GLY A 35 26.14 15.48 14.99
CA GLY A 35 27.18 15.83 14.02
C GLY A 35 26.84 15.42 12.59
N ILE A 36 25.56 15.28 12.23
CA ILE A 36 25.14 15.01 10.85
C ILE A 36 25.54 16.19 9.96
N ASP A 37 26.21 15.92 8.83
CA ASP A 37 26.76 16.98 7.97
C ASP A 37 25.69 17.73 7.18
N TYR A 38 24.65 17.02 6.71
CA TYR A 38 23.59 17.58 5.86
C TYR A 38 22.21 17.14 6.33
N VAL A 39 21.24 18.05 6.27
CA VAL A 39 19.85 17.77 6.61
C VAL A 39 18.96 18.22 5.47
N GLU A 40 18.26 17.28 4.83
CA GLU A 40 17.29 17.56 3.79
C GLU A 40 15.91 17.73 4.43
N LEU A 41 15.48 18.99 4.55
CA LEU A 41 14.28 19.40 5.25
C LEU A 41 13.00 18.96 4.53
N GLY A 42 13.02 18.91 3.20
CA GLY A 42 11.80 18.67 2.46
C GLY A 42 11.98 18.76 0.96
N LEU A 43 10.85 18.88 0.27
CA LEU A 43 10.79 19.18 -1.15
C LEU A 43 10.68 20.70 -1.39
N ARG A 44 11.01 21.13 -2.61
CA ARG A 44 10.70 22.46 -3.14
C ARG A 44 9.90 22.30 -4.43
N ASN A 45 8.61 22.58 -4.37
CA ASN A 45 7.68 22.35 -5.47
C ASN A 45 6.93 23.63 -5.84
N PHE A 46 6.45 23.69 -7.09
CA PHE A 46 5.39 24.63 -7.46
C PHE A 46 4.10 24.34 -6.67
N PRO A 47 3.22 25.35 -6.49
CA PRO A 47 1.91 25.15 -5.88
C PRO A 47 1.12 24.03 -6.57
N ARG A 48 0.45 23.18 -5.78
CA ARG A 48 -0.38 22.08 -6.26
C ARG A 48 -1.78 22.18 -5.66
N SER A 49 -2.76 21.54 -6.31
CA SER A 49 -4.09 21.38 -5.74
C SER A 49 -4.09 20.37 -4.59
N GLY A 50 -4.96 20.59 -3.61
CA GLY A 50 -5.02 19.77 -2.39
C GLY A 50 -4.17 20.34 -1.25
N PHE A 51 -4.18 19.64 -0.11
CA PHE A 51 -3.38 20.01 1.06
C PHE A 51 -2.13 19.14 1.13
N LEU A 52 -0.98 19.78 1.25
CA LEU A 52 0.29 19.20 1.66
C LEU A 52 0.89 20.12 2.72
N GLY A 53 1.58 19.54 3.70
CA GLY A 53 2.23 20.26 4.77
C GLY A 53 3.43 21.09 4.31
N ALA A 54 4.01 21.83 5.25
CA ALA A 54 5.03 22.82 4.96
C ALA A 54 6.28 22.23 4.27
N TYR A 55 6.65 20.99 4.60
CA TYR A 55 7.85 20.32 4.06
C TYR A 55 7.70 19.77 2.64
N ALA A 56 6.50 19.83 2.05
CA ALA A 56 6.31 19.54 0.61
C ALA A 56 6.75 20.71 -0.28
N TYR A 57 6.88 21.91 0.29
CA TYR A 57 7.25 23.13 -0.40
C TYR A 57 8.50 23.78 0.17
N THR A 58 8.68 23.68 1.49
CA THR A 58 9.81 24.22 2.26
C THR A 58 10.15 25.65 1.84
N THR A 59 9.16 26.52 1.70
CA THR A 59 9.32 27.86 1.11
C THR A 59 10.25 28.75 1.95
N GLU A 60 10.79 29.82 1.36
CA GLU A 60 11.59 30.80 2.12
C GLU A 60 10.82 31.39 3.30
N GLN A 61 9.51 31.61 3.15
CA GLN A 61 8.66 32.07 4.24
C GLN A 61 8.65 31.08 5.40
N HIS A 62 8.51 29.78 5.13
CA HIS A 62 8.53 28.75 6.16
C HIS A 62 9.94 28.56 6.75
N LEU A 63 10.99 28.54 5.93
CA LEU A 63 12.37 28.49 6.40
C LEU A 63 12.66 29.63 7.39
N ASN A 64 12.15 30.83 7.11
CA ASN A 64 12.30 31.98 8.00
C ASN A 64 11.63 31.81 9.37
N THR A 65 10.62 30.95 9.51
CA THR A 65 10.02 30.62 10.81
C THR A 65 10.79 29.55 11.59
N LEU A 66 11.61 28.74 10.93
CA LEU A 66 12.36 27.65 11.57
C LEU A 66 13.61 28.16 12.30
N HIS A 67 13.89 27.57 13.46
CA HIS A 67 15.19 27.64 14.12
C HIS A 67 16.05 26.48 13.61
N LEU A 68 17.10 26.78 12.85
CA LEU A 68 18.03 25.78 12.33
C LEU A 68 19.31 25.83 13.18
N PRO A 69 19.62 24.78 13.95
CA PRO A 69 20.85 24.70 14.74
C PRO A 69 22.13 24.85 13.90
N GLU A 70 23.22 25.33 14.50
CA GLU A 70 24.52 25.36 13.85
C GLU A 70 25.09 23.94 13.69
N GLY A 71 25.83 23.71 12.61
CA GLY A 71 26.51 22.44 12.33
C GLY A 71 26.17 21.89 10.96
N PRO A 72 24.95 21.39 10.72
CA PRO A 72 24.55 20.84 9.44
C PRO A 72 24.38 21.92 8.36
N VAL A 73 24.61 21.54 7.10
CA VAL A 73 24.10 22.31 5.96
C VAL A 73 22.71 21.81 5.62
N TYR A 74 21.73 22.71 5.70
CA TYR A 74 20.33 22.39 5.40
C TYR A 74 20.06 22.47 3.90
N GLY A 75 19.16 21.63 3.41
CA GLY A 75 18.81 21.57 2.01
C GLY A 75 17.41 21.08 1.72
N VAL A 76 17.07 21.09 0.43
CA VAL A 76 15.80 20.60 -0.10
C VAL A 76 16.04 19.79 -1.37
N MET A 77 15.03 19.01 -1.76
CA MET A 77 15.03 18.29 -3.03
C MET A 77 13.98 18.82 -4.00
N ILE A 78 14.33 18.85 -5.29
CA ILE A 78 13.42 19.10 -6.41
C ILE A 78 13.32 17.86 -7.30
N ASP A 79 12.20 17.71 -8.00
CA ASP A 79 11.99 16.68 -9.01
C ASP A 79 12.28 17.25 -10.39
N ALA A 80 13.25 16.69 -11.11
CA ALA A 80 13.63 17.11 -12.46
C ALA A 80 12.42 17.10 -13.40
N LYS A 81 11.54 16.10 -13.28
CA LYS A 81 10.31 16.02 -14.07
C LYS A 81 9.45 17.26 -13.92
N THR A 82 9.31 17.76 -12.69
CA THR A 82 8.48 18.93 -12.37
C THR A 82 9.04 20.20 -13.00
N ILE A 83 10.37 20.34 -13.05
CA ILE A 83 11.03 21.48 -13.71
C ILE A 83 10.91 21.37 -15.23
N LEU A 84 11.24 20.20 -15.79
CA LEU A 84 11.29 19.97 -17.24
C LEU A 84 9.91 19.99 -17.92
N SER A 85 8.84 19.70 -17.17
CA SER A 85 7.46 19.76 -17.67
C SER A 85 6.77 21.12 -17.46
N SER A 86 7.45 22.07 -16.82
CA SER A 86 6.91 23.42 -16.64
C SER A 86 6.87 24.19 -17.98
N GLU A 87 6.02 25.22 -18.06
CA GLU A 87 5.98 26.11 -19.23
C GLU A 87 7.18 27.08 -19.28
N LEU A 88 8.00 27.09 -18.23
CA LEU A 88 9.17 27.93 -18.08
C LEU A 88 10.42 27.23 -18.63
N SER A 89 11.46 28.01 -18.95
CA SER A 89 12.79 27.42 -19.11
C SER A 89 13.25 26.82 -17.77
N SER A 90 14.19 25.88 -17.80
CA SER A 90 14.73 25.28 -16.58
C SER A 90 15.33 26.34 -15.66
N GLU A 91 16.01 27.34 -16.22
CA GLU A 91 16.59 28.45 -15.48
C GLU A 91 15.52 29.35 -14.84
N ASP A 92 14.49 29.73 -15.60
CA ASP A 92 13.39 30.56 -15.07
C ASP A 92 12.60 29.82 -13.99
N ALA A 93 12.39 28.51 -14.17
CA ALA A 93 11.74 27.66 -13.16
C ALA A 93 12.53 27.61 -11.85
N ILE A 94 13.86 27.51 -11.92
CA ILE A 94 14.73 27.61 -10.74
C ILE A 94 14.64 29.00 -10.10
N ASP A 95 14.63 30.07 -10.89
CA ASP A 95 14.54 31.45 -10.40
C ASP A 95 13.20 31.77 -9.73
N VAL A 96 12.14 31.06 -10.08
CA VAL A 96 10.85 31.16 -9.38
C VAL A 96 10.89 30.45 -8.02
N LEU A 97 11.63 29.34 -7.90
CA LEU A 97 11.62 28.48 -6.71
C LEU A 97 12.69 28.85 -5.67
N PHE A 98 13.77 29.49 -6.11
CA PHE A 98 14.97 29.75 -5.31
C PHE A 98 15.44 31.20 -5.40
N VAL A 99 15.97 31.68 -4.28
CA VAL A 99 16.71 32.94 -4.16
C VAL A 99 18.22 32.65 -4.16
N PRO A 100 19.11 33.65 -4.29
CA PRO A 100 20.55 33.46 -4.05
C PRO A 100 20.82 32.77 -2.71
N CYS A 101 21.81 31.88 -2.66
CA CYS A 101 22.08 31.03 -1.50
C CYS A 101 22.43 31.83 -0.23
N ASP A 102 23.05 33.00 -0.36
CA ASP A 102 23.38 33.91 0.74
C ASP A 102 22.16 34.67 1.30
N GLU A 103 21.03 34.64 0.59
CA GLU A 103 19.73 35.18 1.03
C GLU A 103 18.82 34.09 1.62
N SER A 104 19.21 32.82 1.58
CA SER A 104 18.44 31.69 2.10
C SER A 104 19.09 31.06 3.33
N LYS A 105 18.30 30.31 4.11
CA LYS A 105 18.80 29.47 5.21
C LYS A 105 19.29 28.08 4.78
N ILE A 106 19.05 27.71 3.52
CA ILE A 106 19.51 26.44 2.95
C ILE A 106 20.74 26.65 2.07
N GLY A 107 21.63 25.66 2.04
CA GLY A 107 22.86 25.67 1.23
C GLY A 107 22.98 24.49 0.27
N LEU A 108 22.07 23.52 0.32
CA LEU A 108 22.04 22.33 -0.52
C LEU A 108 20.74 22.25 -1.32
N VAL A 109 20.85 21.97 -2.61
CA VAL A 109 19.71 21.57 -3.45
C VAL A 109 20.02 20.25 -4.14
N ARG A 110 19.15 19.27 -3.95
CA ARG A 110 19.25 17.96 -4.62
C ARG A 110 18.19 17.84 -5.70
N ILE A 111 18.54 17.18 -6.80
CA ILE A 111 17.66 16.99 -7.96
C ILE A 111 17.41 15.49 -8.12
N ALA A 112 16.18 15.03 -7.87
CA ALA A 112 15.77 13.68 -8.20
C ALA A 112 15.41 13.57 -9.68
N ALA A 113 15.99 12.61 -10.39
CA ALA A 113 15.76 12.44 -11.81
C ALA A 113 15.77 10.98 -12.24
N HIS A 114 14.90 10.65 -13.20
CA HIS A 114 15.01 9.43 -13.99
C HIS A 114 16.15 9.53 -15.01
N TYR A 115 16.66 8.38 -15.44
CA TYR A 115 17.79 8.31 -16.39
C TYR A 115 17.54 9.05 -17.71
N HIS A 116 16.29 9.13 -18.18
CA HIS A 116 15.94 9.81 -19.43
C HIS A 116 15.88 11.34 -19.29
N GLU A 117 15.85 11.86 -18.07
CA GLU A 117 15.79 13.30 -17.78
C GLU A 117 17.19 13.92 -17.66
N VAL A 118 18.22 13.10 -17.50
CA VAL A 118 19.62 13.52 -17.35
C VAL A 118 20.04 14.43 -18.50
N ASP A 119 19.75 14.05 -19.73
CA ASP A 119 20.15 14.77 -20.94
C ASP A 119 19.65 16.23 -20.96
N ALA A 120 18.50 16.51 -20.34
CA ALA A 120 17.89 17.83 -20.28
C ALA A 120 18.18 18.60 -18.98
N SER A 121 18.89 18.02 -18.01
CA SER A 121 19.03 18.60 -16.66
C SER A 121 20.23 19.53 -16.47
N GLY A 122 21.13 19.64 -17.46
CA GLY A 122 22.30 20.52 -17.38
C GLY A 122 21.98 21.99 -17.04
N PRO A 123 20.98 22.63 -17.66
CA PRO A 123 20.63 24.02 -17.40
C PRO A 123 20.19 24.31 -15.95
N MET A 124 19.33 23.46 -15.36
CA MET A 124 18.90 23.65 -13.96
C MET A 124 20.06 23.46 -12.96
N VAL A 125 20.95 22.50 -13.23
CA VAL A 125 22.16 22.26 -12.42
C VAL A 125 23.07 23.49 -12.46
N ALA A 126 23.34 24.01 -13.66
CA ALA A 126 24.14 25.21 -13.84
C ALA A 126 23.52 26.43 -13.16
N ARG A 127 22.20 26.60 -13.23
CA ARG A 127 21.51 27.72 -12.60
C ARG A 127 21.57 27.67 -11.07
N LEU A 128 21.30 26.52 -10.47
CA LEU A 128 21.43 26.32 -9.03
C LEU A 128 22.86 26.59 -8.55
N LYS A 129 23.87 26.14 -9.30
CA LYS A 129 25.27 26.44 -8.97
C LYS A 129 25.58 27.94 -9.05
N ALA A 130 25.06 28.63 -10.07
CA ALA A 130 25.24 30.07 -10.22
C ALA A 130 24.60 30.88 -9.08
N LEU A 131 23.54 30.36 -8.45
CA LEU A 131 22.93 30.94 -7.25
C LEU A 131 23.75 30.66 -5.96
N GLY A 132 24.81 29.85 -6.04
CA GLY A 132 25.73 29.60 -4.93
C GLY A 132 25.46 28.32 -4.13
N TYR A 133 24.47 27.52 -4.51
CA TYR A 133 24.14 26.28 -3.80
C TYR A 133 25.18 25.17 -4.02
N VAL A 134 25.31 24.27 -3.05
CA VAL A 134 25.82 22.92 -3.26
C VAL A 134 24.74 22.14 -4.02
N VAL A 135 25.09 21.51 -5.14
CA VAL A 135 24.14 20.80 -6.01
C VAL A 135 24.42 19.30 -5.99
N GLY A 136 23.42 18.53 -5.60
CA GLY A 136 23.42 17.07 -5.71
C GLY A 136 22.45 16.59 -6.79
N TYR A 137 22.80 15.51 -7.49
CA TYR A 137 21.96 14.96 -8.56
C TYR A 137 21.72 13.47 -8.34
N ASN A 138 20.47 13.08 -8.10
CA ASN A 138 20.04 11.75 -7.72
C ASN A 138 19.46 10.99 -8.90
N LEU A 139 20.21 10.00 -9.40
CA LEU A 139 19.71 9.02 -10.36
C LEU A 139 18.76 8.05 -9.66
N MET A 140 17.47 8.15 -9.95
CA MET A 140 16.43 7.25 -9.44
C MET A 140 16.42 5.92 -10.20
N GLN A 141 15.99 4.86 -9.51
CA GLN A 141 15.82 3.51 -10.08
C GLN A 141 17.07 2.98 -10.79
N SER A 142 18.23 3.05 -10.13
CA SER A 142 19.49 2.60 -10.72
C SER A 142 19.62 1.07 -10.82
N ALA A 143 18.81 0.32 -10.08
CA ALA A 143 18.83 -1.14 -10.07
C ALA A 143 18.48 -1.70 -11.46
N GLY A 144 19.22 -2.71 -11.90
CA GLY A 144 18.99 -3.42 -13.16
C GLY A 144 19.32 -2.60 -14.42
N LYS A 145 19.77 -1.34 -14.29
CA LYS A 145 20.14 -0.53 -15.46
C LYS A 145 21.40 -1.10 -16.14
N PRO A 146 21.42 -1.23 -17.47
CA PRO A 146 22.60 -1.71 -18.19
C PRO A 146 23.84 -0.87 -17.88
N PHE A 147 25.00 -1.51 -17.83
CA PHE A 147 26.27 -0.87 -17.48
C PHE A 147 26.59 0.32 -18.41
N GLU A 148 26.31 0.16 -19.70
CA GLU A 148 26.55 1.14 -20.74
C GLU A 148 25.65 2.37 -20.54
N VAL A 149 24.39 2.16 -20.16
CA VAL A 149 23.43 3.24 -19.87
C VAL A 149 23.89 4.06 -18.66
N ILE A 150 24.36 3.41 -17.59
CA ILE A 150 24.89 4.10 -16.41
C ILE A 150 26.13 4.91 -16.77
N THR A 151 27.05 4.32 -17.52
CA THR A 151 28.29 4.97 -17.98
C THR A 151 27.98 6.17 -18.88
N GLU A 152 27.02 6.04 -19.79
CA GLU A 152 26.57 7.12 -20.66
C GLU A 152 25.99 8.29 -19.85
N LYS A 153 25.12 8.03 -18.88
CA LYS A 153 24.58 9.11 -18.03
C LYS A 153 25.65 9.77 -17.18
N ALA A 154 26.62 9.01 -16.66
CA ALA A 154 27.78 9.58 -15.98
C ALA A 154 28.61 10.51 -16.90
N ARG A 155 28.77 10.16 -18.18
CA ARG A 155 29.44 11.02 -19.17
C ARG A 155 28.70 12.34 -19.40
N ILE A 156 27.37 12.29 -19.49
CA ILE A 156 26.55 13.50 -19.64
C ILE A 156 26.69 14.37 -18.39
N VAL A 157 26.58 13.77 -17.20
CA VAL A 157 26.76 14.49 -15.93
C VAL A 157 28.14 15.15 -15.85
N LYS A 158 29.20 14.45 -16.26
CA LYS A 158 30.57 15.00 -16.37
C LYS A 158 30.64 16.21 -17.30
N SER A 159 29.85 16.24 -18.37
CA SER A 159 29.84 17.38 -19.31
C SER A 159 29.27 18.67 -18.69
N TRP A 160 28.55 18.58 -17.56
CA TRP A 160 28.09 19.76 -16.81
C TRP A 160 29.24 20.48 -16.08
N GLY A 161 30.45 19.92 -16.09
CA GLY A 161 31.64 20.53 -15.50
C GLY A 161 31.54 20.66 -13.98
N ASN A 162 32.07 21.76 -13.43
CA ASN A 162 32.10 21.99 -11.98
C ASN A 162 30.75 22.48 -11.41
N ASN A 163 29.65 22.30 -12.15
CA ASN A 163 28.32 22.71 -11.72
C ASN A 163 27.64 21.69 -10.78
N LEU A 164 28.14 20.46 -10.73
CA LEU A 164 27.62 19.41 -9.84
C LEU A 164 28.65 19.02 -8.77
N ASP A 165 28.23 19.03 -7.50
CA ASP A 165 29.12 18.70 -6.37
C ASP A 165 29.08 17.21 -6.01
N VAL A 166 27.95 16.53 -6.24
CA VAL A 166 27.80 15.10 -5.92
C VAL A 166 26.79 14.42 -6.84
N LEU A 167 27.18 13.28 -7.41
CA LEU A 167 26.31 12.40 -8.18
C LEU A 167 25.84 11.23 -7.30
N TYR A 168 24.54 11.07 -7.18
CA TYR A 168 23.88 10.04 -6.40
C TYR A 168 23.29 8.95 -7.29
N PHE A 169 23.25 7.73 -6.77
CA PHE A 169 22.40 6.65 -7.28
C PHE A 169 21.49 6.14 -6.17
N ALA A 170 20.25 5.80 -6.53
CA ALA A 170 19.22 5.41 -5.57
C ALA A 170 18.65 4.01 -5.85
N ASP A 171 18.51 3.23 -4.77
CA ASP A 171 17.81 1.95 -4.76
C ASP A 171 16.30 2.17 -4.59
N SER A 172 15.67 2.86 -5.53
CA SER A 172 14.27 3.31 -5.41
C SER A 172 13.24 2.17 -5.27
N LEU A 173 13.59 0.95 -5.67
CA LEU A 173 12.76 -0.25 -5.53
C LEU A 173 13.18 -1.11 -4.31
N GLY A 174 14.28 -0.78 -3.64
CA GLY A 174 14.80 -1.51 -2.47
C GLY A 174 15.19 -2.95 -2.79
N ASN A 175 15.65 -3.21 -4.02
CA ASN A 175 15.92 -4.54 -4.57
C ASN A 175 17.41 -4.79 -4.87
N MET A 176 18.29 -3.83 -4.56
CA MET A 176 19.73 -4.00 -4.75
C MET A 176 20.34 -4.94 -3.71
N ASP A 177 21.44 -5.58 -4.10
CA ASP A 177 22.39 -6.19 -3.18
C ASP A 177 23.78 -5.56 -3.36
N GLN A 178 24.76 -6.04 -2.57
CA GLN A 178 26.12 -5.51 -2.60
C GLN A 178 26.78 -5.64 -3.98
N VAL A 179 26.46 -6.71 -4.74
CA VAL A 179 27.03 -6.94 -6.07
C VAL A 179 26.50 -5.89 -7.05
N GLU A 180 25.20 -5.60 -6.99
CA GLU A 180 24.59 -4.56 -7.82
C GLU A 180 25.08 -3.16 -7.45
N VAL A 181 25.25 -2.86 -6.16
CA VAL A 181 25.85 -1.61 -5.69
C VAL A 181 27.26 -1.41 -6.25
N ASP A 182 28.12 -2.42 -6.12
CA ASP A 182 29.49 -2.37 -6.64
C ASP A 182 29.53 -2.23 -8.17
N ARG A 183 28.62 -2.89 -8.89
CA ARG A 183 28.48 -2.77 -10.34
C ARG A 183 28.12 -1.36 -10.77
N ILE A 184 27.14 -0.74 -10.11
CA ILE A 184 26.71 0.63 -10.39
C ILE A 184 27.84 1.63 -10.11
N ILE A 185 28.51 1.50 -8.96
CA ILE A 185 29.66 2.34 -8.61
C ILE A 185 30.75 2.21 -9.68
N THR A 186 31.08 0.98 -10.08
CA THR A 186 32.08 0.71 -11.12
C THR A 186 31.70 1.39 -12.44
N ALA A 187 30.44 1.31 -12.87
CA ALA A 187 29.95 1.94 -14.08
C ALA A 187 30.03 3.47 -14.02
N LEU A 188 29.58 4.08 -12.92
CA LEU A 188 29.67 5.53 -12.71
C LEU A 188 31.13 6.00 -12.74
N ARG A 189 32.03 5.26 -12.10
CA ARG A 189 33.47 5.58 -11.99
C ARG A 189 34.23 5.52 -13.31
N VAL A 190 33.67 4.94 -14.38
CA VAL A 190 34.26 5.02 -15.72
C VAL A 190 34.38 6.47 -16.19
N GLU A 191 33.38 7.30 -15.89
CA GLU A 191 33.32 8.68 -16.39
C GLU A 191 33.37 9.74 -15.29
N TRP A 192 32.93 9.42 -14.06
CA TRP A 192 32.78 10.34 -12.93
C TRP A 192 33.81 10.11 -11.82
N SER A 193 34.73 11.06 -11.62
CA SER A 193 35.78 11.04 -10.59
C SER A 193 35.42 11.75 -9.29
N GLU A 194 34.43 12.65 -9.33
CA GLU A 194 34.02 13.50 -8.21
C GLU A 194 33.21 12.73 -7.15
N PRO A 195 32.77 13.35 -6.04
CA PRO A 195 32.00 12.66 -5.00
C PRO A 195 30.80 11.88 -5.54
N LEU A 196 30.62 10.68 -5.00
CA LEU A 196 29.42 9.88 -5.19
C LEU A 196 28.62 9.83 -3.90
N GLY A 197 27.31 9.78 -4.05
CA GLY A 197 26.37 9.52 -2.98
C GLY A 197 25.50 8.28 -3.23
N ILE A 198 24.98 7.69 -2.17
CA ILE A 198 24.02 6.58 -2.25
C ILE A 198 22.79 6.87 -1.39
N HIS A 199 21.62 6.50 -1.91
CA HIS A 199 20.35 6.49 -1.20
C HIS A 199 19.72 5.08 -1.28
N THR A 200 19.63 4.39 -0.15
CA THR A 200 19.15 2.99 -0.12
C THR A 200 17.80 2.86 0.57
N HIS A 201 16.90 2.08 -0.04
CA HIS A 201 15.66 1.64 0.58
C HIS A 201 15.82 0.26 1.25
N ASP A 202 14.97 -0.03 2.23
CA ASP A 202 15.05 -1.22 3.08
C ASP A 202 13.99 -2.29 2.73
N ASN A 203 13.45 -2.27 1.51
CA ASN A 203 12.36 -3.20 1.11
C ASN A 203 12.76 -4.67 1.26
N MET A 204 14.01 -5.01 0.93
CA MET A 204 14.58 -6.34 1.17
C MET A 204 15.37 -6.47 2.47
N GLY A 205 15.33 -5.47 3.36
CA GLY A 205 16.09 -5.45 4.62
C GLY A 205 17.61 -5.29 4.42
N LYS A 206 18.04 -4.70 3.29
CA LYS A 206 19.45 -4.55 2.89
C LYS A 206 19.93 -3.10 2.86
N GLY A 207 19.12 -2.14 3.30
CA GLY A 207 19.42 -0.70 3.17
C GLY A 207 20.77 -0.34 3.80
N LEU A 208 20.95 -0.73 5.07
CA LEU A 208 22.19 -0.48 5.82
C LEU A 208 23.39 -1.21 5.20
N ASP A 209 23.23 -2.48 4.83
CA ASP A 209 24.30 -3.29 4.25
C ASP A 209 24.79 -2.71 2.92
N ASN A 210 23.86 -2.30 2.05
CA ASN A 210 24.15 -1.66 0.77
C ASN A 210 24.82 -0.29 0.96
N CYS A 211 24.38 0.49 1.96
CA CYS A 211 24.99 1.76 2.33
C CYS A 211 26.45 1.59 2.79
N LEU A 212 26.71 0.60 3.66
CA LEU A 212 28.07 0.28 4.14
C LEU A 212 28.96 -0.32 3.03
N ALA A 213 28.39 -1.13 2.13
CA ALA A 213 29.10 -1.64 0.96
C ALA A 213 29.55 -0.50 0.05
N ALA A 214 28.65 0.44 -0.26
CA ALA A 214 28.96 1.63 -1.04
C ALA A 214 30.07 2.48 -0.39
N LYS A 215 30.00 2.70 0.93
CA LYS A 215 31.07 3.36 1.71
C LYS A 215 32.41 2.65 1.51
N LYS A 216 32.44 1.33 1.61
CA LYS A 216 33.66 0.52 1.42
C LYS A 216 34.21 0.65 -0.01
N SER A 217 33.32 0.80 -1.00
CA SER A 217 33.65 1.00 -2.42
C SER A 217 33.95 2.48 -2.78
N GLY A 218 34.10 3.35 -1.78
CA GLY A 218 34.59 4.72 -1.96
C GLY A 218 33.50 5.77 -2.22
N VAL A 219 32.23 5.43 -2.01
CA VAL A 219 31.13 6.43 -1.95
C VAL A 219 31.31 7.27 -0.68
N THR A 220 31.19 8.59 -0.82
CA THR A 220 31.54 9.53 0.26
C THR A 220 30.33 10.21 0.87
N TRP A 221 29.16 10.17 0.24
CA TRP A 221 27.91 10.69 0.78
C TRP A 221 26.91 9.57 1.03
N LEU A 222 26.40 9.46 2.25
CA LEU A 222 25.50 8.39 2.65
C LEU A 222 24.20 9.00 3.17
N ASP A 223 23.08 8.63 2.56
CA ASP A 223 21.76 9.04 3.03
C ASP A 223 21.21 8.07 4.08
N SER A 224 20.50 8.62 5.06
CA SER A 224 19.72 7.86 6.04
C SER A 224 18.51 8.66 6.53
N THR A 225 17.65 8.01 7.31
CA THR A 225 16.49 8.64 7.97
C THR A 225 16.25 8.02 9.35
N ILE A 226 15.72 8.78 10.30
CA ILE A 226 15.39 8.32 11.66
C ILE A 226 14.36 7.18 11.59
N THR A 227 14.64 6.04 12.24
CA THR A 227 13.83 4.80 12.16
C THR A 227 13.64 4.24 10.74
N GLY A 228 14.40 4.75 9.77
CA GLY A 228 14.19 4.44 8.36
C GLY A 228 12.95 5.10 7.77
N MET A 229 12.37 6.12 8.41
CA MET A 229 11.14 6.75 7.94
C MET A 229 11.28 7.25 6.49
N GLY A 230 10.49 6.65 5.58
CA GLY A 230 10.62 6.87 4.15
C GLY A 230 9.73 5.96 3.34
N ARG A 231 9.48 6.28 2.07
CA ARG A 231 8.54 5.54 1.22
C ARG A 231 8.81 4.03 1.22
N GLY A 232 7.74 3.22 1.23
CA GLY A 232 7.87 1.77 1.18
C GLY A 232 8.23 1.15 2.52
N ALA A 233 9.23 0.26 2.55
CA ALA A 233 9.77 -0.27 3.80
C ALA A 233 10.69 0.72 4.54
N GLY A 234 10.88 1.93 3.99
CA GLY A 234 11.79 2.91 4.55
C GLY A 234 13.18 2.91 3.91
N ASN A 235 14.08 3.62 4.56
CA ASN A 235 15.48 3.82 4.15
C ASN A 235 16.46 3.22 5.16
N THR A 236 17.76 3.36 4.89
CA THR A 236 18.78 3.15 5.93
C THR A 236 18.45 3.95 7.19
N GLN A 237 18.43 3.26 8.31
CA GLN A 237 18.09 3.85 9.61
C GLN A 237 19.29 4.63 10.17
N THR A 238 19.12 5.93 10.41
CA THR A 238 20.18 6.82 10.89
C THR A 238 20.78 6.32 12.21
N GLU A 239 19.96 5.89 13.15
CA GLU A 239 20.39 5.38 14.45
C GLU A 239 21.27 4.12 14.33
N ARG A 240 20.96 3.23 13.36
CA ARG A 240 21.76 2.02 13.12
C ARG A 240 23.05 2.34 12.37
N LEU A 241 22.98 3.23 11.37
CA LEU A 241 24.17 3.69 10.65
C LEU A 241 25.15 4.36 11.61
N LEU A 242 24.68 5.27 12.47
CA LEU A 242 25.50 5.92 13.49
C LEU A 242 26.06 4.92 14.50
N ALA A 243 25.29 3.91 14.92
CA ALA A 243 25.79 2.85 15.82
C ALA A 243 27.03 2.15 15.23
N VAL A 244 26.99 1.83 13.94
CA VAL A 244 28.11 1.19 13.23
C VAL A 244 29.28 2.16 13.06
N LEU A 245 29.02 3.40 12.63
CA LEU A 245 30.06 4.39 12.37
C LEU A 245 30.77 4.87 13.63
N ALA A 246 30.06 4.97 14.76
CA ALA A 246 30.64 5.33 16.06
C ALA A 246 31.72 4.34 16.54
N THR A 247 31.71 3.09 16.04
CA THR A 247 32.80 2.13 16.31
C THR A 247 34.07 2.40 15.50
N GLN A 248 33.99 3.26 14.48
CA GLN A 248 35.05 3.53 13.50
C GLN A 248 35.58 4.96 13.59
N THR A 249 34.81 5.90 14.15
CA THR A 249 35.15 7.33 14.22
C THR A 249 34.41 8.02 15.35
N ASP A 250 35.05 9.00 15.99
CA ASP A 250 34.45 9.87 17.03
C ASP A 250 33.77 11.12 16.45
N ALA A 251 33.69 11.21 15.11
CA ALA A 251 33.14 12.38 14.41
C ALA A 251 31.61 12.54 14.59
N TYR A 252 30.90 11.50 15.03
CA TYR A 252 29.45 11.51 15.19
C TYR A 252 29.06 11.05 16.59
N ASN A 253 27.97 11.60 17.11
CA ASN A 253 27.42 11.26 18.42
C ASN A 253 26.02 10.65 18.26
N GLN A 254 25.89 9.35 18.50
CA GLN A 254 24.64 8.61 18.30
C GLN A 254 23.58 8.86 19.39
N LEU A 255 23.97 9.35 20.56
CA LEU A 255 23.07 9.42 21.72
C LEU A 255 21.85 10.35 21.55
N PRO A 256 21.99 11.57 20.97
CA PRO A 256 20.84 12.45 20.74
C PRO A 256 19.79 11.81 19.81
N VAL A 257 20.25 11.08 18.79
CA VAL A 257 19.38 10.36 17.86
C VAL A 257 18.65 9.21 18.55
N TYR A 258 19.28 8.50 19.50
CA TYR A 258 18.60 7.44 20.25
C TYR A 258 17.47 7.98 21.13
N ASP A 259 17.70 9.11 21.81
CA ASP A 259 16.66 9.78 22.60
C ASP A 259 15.50 10.24 21.71
N LEU A 260 15.80 10.82 20.53
CA LEU A 260 14.80 11.21 19.54
C LEU A 260 13.94 10.01 19.08
N VAL A 261 14.59 8.88 18.76
CA VAL A 261 13.91 7.65 18.32
C VAL A 261 12.92 7.17 19.38
N ILE A 262 13.38 7.01 20.62
CA ILE A 262 12.59 6.46 21.73
C ILE A 262 11.41 7.37 22.07
N ARG A 263 11.59 8.69 22.01
CA ARG A 263 10.56 9.65 22.43
C ARG A 263 9.48 9.91 21.38
N TYR A 264 9.85 9.89 20.10
CA TYR A 264 8.96 10.38 19.04
C TYR A 264 8.77 9.34 17.93
N PHE A 265 9.85 8.85 17.34
CA PHE A 265 9.75 8.10 16.09
C PHE A 265 9.33 6.64 16.26
N GLU A 266 9.57 6.00 17.41
CA GLU A 266 9.05 4.65 17.66
C GLU A 266 7.52 4.60 17.76
N GLU A 267 6.91 5.62 18.36
CA GLU A 267 5.45 5.73 18.44
C GLU A 267 4.87 6.07 17.07
N MET A 268 5.42 7.09 16.39
CA MET A 268 4.99 7.41 15.04
C MET A 268 5.15 6.22 14.08
N GLN A 269 6.23 5.42 14.20
CA GLN A 269 6.40 4.24 13.36
C GLN A 269 5.27 3.23 13.55
N LYS A 270 4.77 3.06 14.79
CA LYS A 270 3.62 2.18 15.06
C LYS A 270 2.33 2.75 14.49
N ASP A 271 2.14 4.06 14.58
CA ASP A 271 0.91 4.73 14.13
C ASP A 271 0.79 4.75 12.60
N TYR A 272 1.89 5.03 11.90
CA TYR A 272 1.90 5.15 10.43
C TYR A 272 2.35 3.87 9.71
N GLY A 273 2.96 2.92 10.41
CA GLY A 273 3.24 1.57 9.91
C GLY A 273 4.38 1.47 8.88
N TRP A 274 5.33 2.41 8.84
CA TRP A 274 6.51 2.28 7.96
C TRP A 274 7.49 1.23 8.48
N GLY A 275 8.20 0.58 7.56
CA GLY A 275 9.19 -0.45 7.89
C GLY A 275 9.09 -1.69 7.01
N SER A 276 10.16 -2.48 7.01
CA SER A 276 10.21 -3.73 6.26
C SER A 276 9.19 -4.74 6.74
N ASN A 277 8.52 -5.38 5.79
CA ASN A 277 7.60 -6.48 6.01
C ASN A 277 7.62 -7.43 4.80
N LEU A 278 6.96 -8.57 4.93
CA LEU A 278 6.90 -9.59 3.88
C LEU A 278 6.38 -9.04 2.54
N LEU A 279 5.41 -8.12 2.56
CA LEU A 279 4.78 -7.61 1.35
C LEU A 279 5.69 -6.65 0.59
N TYR A 280 6.43 -5.79 1.30
CA TYR A 280 7.48 -4.97 0.69
C TYR A 280 8.62 -5.83 0.15
N PHE A 281 9.01 -6.89 0.86
CA PHE A 281 10.02 -7.82 0.40
C PHE A 281 9.61 -8.49 -0.93
N LEU A 282 8.38 -9.02 -0.98
CA LEU A 282 7.83 -9.64 -2.18
C LEU A 282 7.69 -8.64 -3.34
N GLY A 283 7.24 -7.42 -3.06
CA GLY A 283 7.16 -6.35 -4.07
C GLY A 283 8.53 -6.04 -4.68
N ALA A 284 9.54 -5.84 -3.84
CA ALA A 284 10.91 -5.55 -4.29
C ALA A 284 11.54 -6.71 -5.09
N GLN A 285 11.30 -7.97 -4.68
CA GLN A 285 11.77 -9.15 -5.41
C GLN A 285 11.22 -9.23 -6.85
N HIS A 286 10.10 -8.58 -7.12
CA HIS A 286 9.39 -8.58 -8.40
C HIS A 286 9.35 -7.20 -9.07
N ASP A 287 10.26 -6.29 -8.70
CA ASP A 287 10.39 -4.95 -9.29
C ASP A 287 9.11 -4.08 -9.20
N VAL A 288 8.23 -4.37 -8.23
CA VAL A 288 6.99 -3.63 -7.99
C VAL A 288 7.30 -2.35 -7.20
N HIS A 289 6.84 -1.21 -7.69
CA HIS A 289 7.03 0.07 -7.03
C HIS A 289 6.43 0.08 -5.60
N PRO A 290 7.16 0.56 -4.58
CA PRO A 290 6.74 0.45 -3.17
C PRO A 290 5.39 1.12 -2.87
N THR A 291 5.03 2.17 -3.63
CA THR A 291 3.73 2.85 -3.49
C THR A 291 2.53 1.94 -3.76
N TYR A 292 2.65 0.90 -4.59
CA TYR A 292 1.56 -0.08 -4.73
C TYR A 292 1.30 -0.78 -3.40
N ILE A 293 2.36 -1.32 -2.79
CA ILE A 293 2.28 -2.04 -1.51
C ILE A 293 1.81 -1.12 -0.40
N GLN A 294 2.30 0.13 -0.36
CA GLN A 294 1.90 1.12 0.63
C GLN A 294 0.41 1.47 0.53
N ASN A 295 -0.14 1.65 -0.67
CA ASN A 295 -1.57 1.89 -0.85
C ASN A 295 -2.42 0.66 -0.48
N LEU A 296 -1.93 -0.55 -0.75
CA LEU A 296 -2.62 -1.77 -0.34
C LEU A 296 -2.65 -1.92 1.19
N LEU A 297 -1.55 -1.59 1.88
CA LEU A 297 -1.41 -1.70 3.33
C LEU A 297 -2.14 -0.60 4.11
N SER A 298 -2.23 0.61 3.56
CA SER A 298 -2.92 1.75 4.19
C SER A 298 -4.43 1.74 4.00
N SER A 299 -4.95 0.83 3.17
CA SER A 299 -6.37 0.71 2.91
C SER A 299 -7.03 -0.32 3.82
N ASP A 300 -7.86 0.15 4.76
CA ASP A 300 -8.70 -0.69 5.61
C ASP A 300 -9.81 -1.45 4.84
N GLN A 301 -9.86 -1.29 3.51
CA GLN A 301 -10.84 -1.96 2.65
C GLN A 301 -10.40 -3.36 2.23
N TYR A 302 -9.10 -3.68 2.32
CA TYR A 302 -8.55 -4.93 1.81
C TYR A 302 -8.11 -5.85 2.94
N GLY A 303 -8.55 -7.11 2.90
CA GLY A 303 -8.03 -8.14 3.77
C GLY A 303 -6.63 -8.58 3.34
N THR A 304 -5.95 -9.31 4.22
CA THR A 304 -4.58 -9.82 3.96
C THR A 304 -4.52 -10.69 2.70
N GLU A 305 -5.58 -11.45 2.41
CA GLU A 305 -5.62 -12.35 1.26
C GLU A 305 -5.75 -11.57 -0.07
N GLU A 306 -6.58 -10.52 -0.10
CA GLU A 306 -6.72 -9.62 -1.23
C GLU A 306 -5.41 -8.89 -1.55
N VAL A 307 -4.71 -8.41 -0.51
CA VAL A 307 -3.40 -7.77 -0.68
C VAL A 307 -2.39 -8.74 -1.30
N ILE A 308 -2.33 -10.00 -0.84
CA ILE A 308 -1.42 -11.01 -1.41
C ILE A 308 -1.77 -11.29 -2.88
N ALA A 309 -3.05 -11.41 -3.22
CA ALA A 309 -3.49 -11.64 -4.60
C ALA A 309 -3.12 -10.47 -5.52
N ALA A 310 -3.38 -9.23 -5.08
CA ALA A 310 -3.02 -8.03 -5.81
C ALA A 310 -1.50 -7.95 -6.05
N ILE A 311 -0.68 -8.27 -5.05
CA ILE A 311 0.78 -8.33 -5.19
C ILE A 311 1.19 -9.41 -6.18
N SER A 312 0.60 -10.60 -6.11
CA SER A 312 0.89 -11.69 -7.06
C SER A 312 0.46 -11.36 -8.50
N TYR A 313 -0.52 -10.49 -8.68
CA TYR A 313 -0.91 -9.99 -10.00
C TYR A 313 0.10 -8.95 -10.49
N LEU A 314 0.41 -7.95 -9.65
CA LEU A 314 1.39 -6.90 -9.96
C LEU A 314 2.77 -7.48 -10.31
N SER A 315 3.20 -8.54 -9.63
CA SER A 315 4.49 -9.19 -9.88
C SER A 315 4.62 -9.88 -11.25
N LYS A 316 3.50 -10.09 -11.95
CA LYS A 316 3.47 -10.70 -13.30
C LYS A 316 3.38 -9.67 -14.42
N LEU A 317 3.15 -8.41 -14.08
CA LEU A 317 2.97 -7.34 -15.04
C LEU A 317 4.30 -6.66 -15.37
N ASP A 318 4.52 -6.41 -16.65
CA ASP A 318 5.55 -5.48 -17.09
C ASP A 318 5.12 -4.03 -16.78
N GLY A 319 6.06 -3.19 -16.33
CA GLY A 319 5.82 -1.76 -16.09
C GLY A 319 5.36 -1.36 -14.68
N THR A 320 5.40 -2.28 -13.71
CA THR A 320 5.08 -2.01 -12.29
C THR A 320 6.20 -1.32 -11.52
N THR A 321 7.33 -1.03 -12.17
CA THR A 321 8.45 -0.24 -11.63
C THR A 321 8.09 1.24 -11.41
N SER A 322 6.94 1.69 -11.90
CA SER A 322 6.36 3.01 -11.61
C SER A 322 4.92 2.88 -11.15
N TYR A 323 4.49 3.77 -10.25
CA TYR A 323 3.13 3.74 -9.73
C TYR A 323 2.12 4.29 -10.73
N ASN A 324 1.02 3.56 -10.91
CA ASN A 324 -0.14 3.94 -11.70
C ASN A 324 -1.41 3.48 -10.97
N GLY A 325 -2.26 4.44 -10.59
CA GLY A 325 -3.51 4.18 -9.86
C GLY A 325 -4.46 3.22 -10.60
N ALA A 326 -4.54 3.29 -11.92
CA ALA A 326 -5.41 2.41 -12.70
C ALA A 326 -4.93 0.94 -12.69
N ILE A 327 -3.60 0.73 -12.64
CA ILE A 327 -3.02 -0.62 -12.50
C ILE A 327 -3.32 -1.16 -11.11
N LEU A 328 -3.22 -0.33 -10.07
CA LEU A 328 -3.59 -0.73 -8.70
C LEU A 328 -5.07 -1.09 -8.62
N GLU A 329 -5.95 -0.25 -9.16
CA GLU A 329 -7.39 -0.54 -9.24
C GLU A 329 -7.64 -1.87 -9.95
N THR A 330 -7.00 -2.11 -11.10
CA THR A 330 -7.12 -3.39 -11.81
C THR A 330 -6.59 -4.56 -10.98
N ALA A 331 -5.48 -4.39 -10.24
CA ALA A 331 -4.89 -5.43 -9.41
C ALA A 331 -5.79 -5.83 -8.23
N VAL A 332 -6.48 -4.85 -7.64
CA VAL A 332 -7.45 -5.05 -6.57
C VAL A 332 -8.77 -5.59 -7.12
N ASN A 333 -9.21 -5.06 -8.27
CA ASN A 333 -10.43 -5.43 -8.98
C ASN A 333 -10.24 -6.64 -9.90
N PHE A 334 -9.14 -7.37 -9.81
CA PHE A 334 -8.93 -8.60 -10.57
C PHE A 334 -10.02 -9.67 -10.27
N ASN A 335 -10.79 -9.48 -9.19
CA ASN A 335 -11.99 -10.26 -8.85
C ASN A 335 -13.30 -9.74 -9.47
N SER A 336 -13.34 -8.55 -10.08
CA SER A 336 -14.50 -8.08 -10.84
C SER A 336 -14.32 -8.47 -12.31
N SER A 337 -15.10 -9.43 -12.78
CA SER A 337 -15.14 -9.76 -14.20
C SER A 337 -15.54 -8.55 -15.05
N ILE A 338 -14.84 -8.36 -16.17
CA ILE A 338 -15.16 -7.35 -17.20
C ILE A 338 -16.39 -7.79 -18.05
N GLU A 339 -16.96 -8.97 -17.80
CA GLU A 339 -18.15 -9.45 -18.50
C GLU A 339 -19.42 -8.72 -18.03
N GLU A 340 -20.35 -8.46 -18.96
CA GLU A 340 -21.65 -7.88 -18.62
C GLU A 340 -22.38 -8.74 -17.58
N VAL A 341 -22.98 -8.08 -16.59
CA VAL A 341 -23.71 -8.74 -15.50
C VAL A 341 -24.81 -9.62 -16.09
N SER A 342 -24.73 -10.92 -15.79
CA SER A 342 -25.70 -11.91 -16.24
C SER A 342 -26.01 -12.92 -15.14
N GLY A 343 -27.16 -13.57 -15.28
CA GLY A 343 -27.61 -14.66 -14.42
C GLY A 343 -28.91 -15.28 -14.94
N SER A 344 -29.33 -16.37 -14.31
CA SER A 344 -30.56 -17.09 -14.64
C SER A 344 -31.71 -16.75 -13.69
N GLU A 345 -32.94 -17.03 -14.10
CA GLU A 345 -34.12 -16.86 -13.24
C GLU A 345 -34.41 -18.08 -12.35
N ALA A 346 -33.49 -19.04 -12.25
CA ALA A 346 -33.71 -20.31 -11.58
C ALA A 346 -33.89 -20.21 -10.05
N LEU A 347 -33.52 -19.08 -9.44
CA LEU A 347 -33.76 -18.81 -8.01
C LEU A 347 -35.13 -18.22 -7.71
N VAL A 348 -35.86 -17.73 -8.72
CA VAL A 348 -37.13 -17.03 -8.51
C VAL A 348 -38.12 -17.94 -7.79
N ASN A 349 -38.53 -17.53 -6.59
CA ASN A 349 -39.43 -18.26 -5.69
C ASN A 349 -38.96 -19.68 -5.31
N LEU A 350 -37.68 -20.01 -5.48
CA LEU A 350 -37.15 -21.37 -5.25
C LEU A 350 -37.40 -21.86 -3.80
N PHE A 351 -37.36 -20.95 -2.83
CA PHE A 351 -37.56 -21.26 -1.41
C PHE A 351 -38.92 -20.78 -0.89
N GLN A 352 -39.88 -20.53 -1.78
CA GLN A 352 -41.17 -19.97 -1.40
C GLN A 352 -41.88 -20.87 -0.37
N GLY A 353 -42.15 -20.29 0.80
CA GLY A 353 -42.84 -20.98 1.89
C GLY A 353 -41.95 -21.89 2.76
N CYS A 354 -40.65 -22.00 2.46
CA CYS A 354 -39.71 -22.81 3.23
C CYS A 354 -39.04 -22.01 4.37
N GLU A 355 -38.59 -22.72 5.40
CA GLU A 355 -37.64 -22.21 6.39
C GLU A 355 -36.21 -22.40 5.87
N VAL A 356 -35.39 -21.34 5.94
CA VAL A 356 -33.99 -21.38 5.51
C VAL A 356 -33.08 -21.12 6.71
N LEU A 357 -32.02 -21.92 6.84
CA LEU A 357 -30.91 -21.69 7.76
C LEU A 357 -29.68 -21.31 6.96
N VAL A 358 -29.10 -20.14 7.25
CA VAL A 358 -27.84 -19.70 6.67
C VAL A 358 -26.72 -19.87 7.70
N ILE A 359 -25.62 -20.49 7.25
CA ILE A 359 -24.44 -20.79 8.06
C ILE A 359 -23.20 -20.14 7.45
N THR A 360 -22.38 -19.48 8.26
CA THR A 360 -21.05 -18.98 7.87
C THR A 360 -19.94 -19.73 8.63
N ASN A 361 -18.67 -19.51 8.25
CA ASN A 361 -17.49 -20.07 8.93
C ASN A 361 -17.01 -19.23 10.13
N ALA A 362 -17.93 -18.75 10.96
CA ALA A 362 -17.59 -17.90 12.09
C ALA A 362 -17.23 -18.71 13.36
N ILE A 363 -16.63 -18.06 14.35
CA ILE A 363 -16.22 -18.72 15.61
C ILE A 363 -17.45 -19.24 16.35
N SER A 364 -18.57 -18.51 16.31
CA SER A 364 -19.82 -18.98 16.90
C SER A 364 -20.35 -20.24 16.21
N THR A 365 -20.20 -20.41 14.90
CA THR A 365 -20.60 -21.65 14.21
C THR A 365 -19.88 -22.87 14.78
N LYS A 366 -18.55 -22.75 14.98
CA LYS A 366 -17.75 -23.80 15.64
C LYS A 366 -18.19 -24.02 17.08
N THR A 367 -18.39 -22.93 17.83
CA THR A 367 -18.74 -22.97 19.26
C THR A 367 -20.08 -23.67 19.50
N TYR A 368 -21.07 -23.42 18.63
CA TYR A 368 -22.43 -23.93 18.75
C TYR A 368 -22.73 -25.10 17.81
N GLN A 369 -21.70 -25.74 17.23
CA GLN A 369 -21.82 -26.78 16.20
C GLN A 369 -22.87 -27.83 16.54
N SER A 370 -22.76 -28.48 17.72
CA SER A 370 -23.67 -29.56 18.10
C SER A 370 -25.13 -29.10 18.19
N ALA A 371 -25.38 -27.86 18.64
CA ALA A 371 -26.73 -27.31 18.71
C ALA A 371 -27.28 -26.98 17.31
N ILE A 372 -26.43 -26.45 16.42
CA ILE A 372 -26.77 -26.18 15.02
C ILE A 372 -27.14 -27.48 14.30
N GLU A 373 -26.34 -28.54 14.44
CA GLU A 373 -26.64 -29.82 13.81
C GLU A 373 -27.92 -30.46 14.35
N THR A 374 -28.18 -30.36 15.66
CA THR A 374 -29.46 -30.80 16.25
C THR A 374 -30.63 -30.01 15.69
N TYR A 375 -30.51 -28.68 15.60
CA TYR A 375 -31.53 -27.82 15.00
C TYR A 375 -31.84 -28.25 13.56
N ILE A 376 -30.82 -28.50 12.73
CA ILE A 376 -31.01 -28.96 11.35
C ILE A 376 -31.76 -30.30 11.32
N LYS A 377 -31.36 -31.24 12.18
CA LYS A 377 -31.98 -32.58 12.25
C LYS A 377 -33.45 -32.52 12.70
N GLU A 378 -33.79 -31.64 13.64
CA GLU A 378 -35.14 -31.55 14.20
C GLU A 378 -36.10 -30.70 13.35
N LYS A 379 -35.66 -29.53 12.88
CA LYS A 379 -36.51 -28.60 12.14
C LYS A 379 -36.49 -28.82 10.62
N GLN A 380 -35.48 -29.53 10.11
CA GLN A 380 -35.31 -29.80 8.68
C GLN A 380 -35.45 -28.54 7.79
N PRO A 381 -34.77 -27.42 8.11
CA PRO A 381 -34.76 -26.25 7.24
C PRO A 381 -33.95 -26.53 5.98
N ILE A 382 -34.12 -25.71 4.94
CA ILE A 382 -33.17 -25.67 3.82
C ILE A 382 -31.88 -25.02 4.32
N VAL A 383 -30.75 -25.72 4.23
CA VAL A 383 -29.47 -25.23 4.75
C VAL A 383 -28.60 -24.64 3.63
N ILE A 384 -28.27 -23.35 3.77
CA ILE A 384 -27.37 -22.62 2.86
C ILE A 384 -26.08 -22.29 3.60
N SER A 385 -24.94 -22.79 3.12
CA SER A 385 -23.62 -22.43 3.65
C SER A 385 -22.95 -21.34 2.81
N VAL A 386 -22.47 -20.28 3.45
CA VAL A 386 -21.63 -19.25 2.83
C VAL A 386 -20.21 -19.79 2.72
N ASN A 387 -19.78 -20.09 1.49
CA ASN A 387 -18.61 -20.91 1.17
C ASN A 387 -18.69 -22.34 1.76
N ILE A 388 -17.69 -23.18 1.48
CA ILE A 388 -17.58 -24.51 2.10
C ILE A 388 -17.44 -24.37 3.61
N ASN A 389 -18.32 -25.02 4.37
CA ASN A 389 -18.26 -25.00 5.83
C ASN A 389 -17.17 -25.95 6.34
N GLU A 390 -16.39 -25.52 7.33
CA GLU A 390 -15.33 -26.33 7.93
C GLU A 390 -15.77 -27.04 9.22
N PHE A 391 -16.94 -26.67 9.77
CA PHE A 391 -17.42 -27.14 11.06
C PHE A 391 -18.62 -28.08 10.94
N ILE A 392 -19.60 -27.74 10.11
CA ILE A 392 -20.84 -28.51 9.93
C ILE A 392 -20.63 -29.62 8.90
N ASP A 393 -21.15 -30.82 9.20
CA ASP A 393 -21.15 -31.95 8.27
C ASP A 393 -21.79 -31.58 6.93
N ALA A 394 -21.05 -31.79 5.83
CA ALA A 394 -21.49 -31.47 4.47
C ALA A 394 -22.78 -32.18 4.04
N SER A 395 -23.12 -33.31 4.68
CA SER A 395 -24.39 -34.01 4.43
C SER A 395 -25.63 -33.23 4.91
N LEU A 396 -25.45 -32.33 5.87
CA LEU A 396 -26.49 -31.45 6.43
C LEU A 396 -26.66 -30.15 5.64
N ILE A 397 -25.86 -29.92 4.59
CA ILE A 397 -25.92 -28.72 3.76
C ILE A 397 -26.70 -29.05 2.48
N ASP A 398 -27.61 -28.16 2.07
CA ASP A 398 -28.39 -28.31 0.85
C ASP A 398 -27.83 -27.47 -0.30
N TYR A 399 -27.37 -26.26 0.01
CA TYR A 399 -26.78 -25.33 -0.96
C TYR A 399 -25.52 -24.68 -0.40
N TYR A 400 -24.57 -24.42 -1.29
CA TYR A 400 -23.45 -23.52 -1.02
C TYR A 400 -23.66 -22.21 -1.78
N ILE A 401 -23.17 -21.09 -1.25
CA ILE A 401 -23.17 -19.81 -1.96
C ILE A 401 -21.77 -19.20 -2.00
N ILE A 402 -21.38 -18.71 -3.17
CA ILE A 402 -20.08 -18.05 -3.44
C ILE A 402 -20.29 -16.87 -4.38
N SER A 403 -19.43 -15.85 -4.32
CA SER A 403 -19.58 -14.61 -5.12
C SER A 403 -18.37 -14.30 -6.02
N HIS A 404 -17.46 -15.27 -6.21
CA HIS A 404 -16.06 -15.09 -6.65
C HIS A 404 -15.26 -14.26 -5.62
N ASN A 405 -14.91 -14.91 -4.51
CA ASN A 405 -14.12 -14.33 -3.43
C ASN A 405 -12.80 -15.10 -3.28
N VAL A 406 -11.86 -14.58 -2.50
CA VAL A 406 -10.56 -15.23 -2.31
C VAL A 406 -10.71 -16.65 -1.71
N LYS A 407 -11.72 -16.85 -0.86
CA LYS A 407 -12.05 -18.18 -0.30
C LYS A 407 -12.36 -19.20 -1.39
N PHE A 408 -13.03 -18.81 -2.49
CA PHE A 408 -13.21 -19.69 -3.66
C PHE A 408 -11.88 -20.05 -4.31
N LEU A 409 -10.96 -19.10 -4.52
CA LEU A 409 -9.67 -19.37 -5.16
C LEU A 409 -8.83 -20.39 -4.37
N ILE A 410 -8.81 -20.24 -3.04
CA ILE A 410 -8.10 -21.15 -2.13
C ILE A 410 -8.74 -22.54 -2.15
N ASP A 411 -10.07 -22.59 -2.08
CA ASP A 411 -10.82 -23.85 -1.95
C ASP A 411 -11.28 -24.41 -3.31
N ALA A 412 -10.83 -23.86 -4.44
CA ALA A 412 -11.32 -24.18 -5.79
C ALA A 412 -11.33 -25.68 -6.08
N GLN A 413 -10.30 -26.41 -5.62
CA GLN A 413 -10.22 -27.86 -5.76
C GLN A 413 -11.23 -28.61 -4.87
N LYS A 414 -11.55 -28.08 -3.68
CA LYS A 414 -12.51 -28.69 -2.76
C LYS A 414 -13.93 -28.66 -3.34
N TYR A 415 -14.28 -27.60 -4.09
CA TYR A 415 -15.60 -27.49 -4.72
C TYR A 415 -15.91 -28.64 -5.68
N GLN A 416 -14.90 -29.23 -6.35
CA GLN A 416 -15.08 -30.39 -7.24
C GLN A 416 -15.65 -31.63 -6.54
N SER A 417 -15.40 -31.74 -5.23
CA SER A 417 -15.85 -32.89 -4.44
C SER A 417 -17.27 -32.73 -3.89
N LEU A 418 -17.89 -31.56 -4.08
CA LEU A 418 -19.23 -31.30 -3.58
C LEU A 418 -20.29 -32.02 -4.40
N ASN A 419 -21.19 -32.70 -3.72
CA ASN A 419 -22.37 -33.35 -4.30
C ASN A 419 -23.65 -32.51 -4.18
N LYS A 420 -23.55 -31.29 -3.64
CA LYS A 420 -24.65 -30.34 -3.44
C LYS A 420 -24.52 -29.14 -4.37
N PRO A 421 -25.65 -28.52 -4.77
CA PRO A 421 -25.64 -27.36 -5.66
C PRO A 421 -24.94 -26.12 -5.06
N ILE A 422 -24.32 -25.33 -5.93
CA ILE A 422 -23.69 -24.04 -5.60
C ILE A 422 -24.48 -22.90 -6.25
N ILE A 423 -24.80 -21.85 -5.51
CA ILE A 423 -25.35 -20.59 -6.04
C ILE A 423 -24.16 -19.64 -6.26
N LEU A 424 -23.99 -19.17 -7.50
CA LEU A 424 -22.83 -18.34 -7.87
C LEU A 424 -23.14 -17.36 -9.02
N PRO A 425 -22.48 -16.18 -9.08
CA PRO A 425 -22.58 -15.26 -10.21
C PRO A 425 -21.61 -15.67 -11.31
N LYS A 426 -22.07 -16.45 -12.29
CA LYS A 426 -21.17 -17.13 -13.25
C LYS A 426 -20.29 -16.17 -14.04
N HIS A 427 -20.82 -15.01 -14.41
CA HIS A 427 -20.07 -14.00 -15.16
C HIS A 427 -18.80 -13.53 -14.43
N ARG A 428 -18.76 -13.64 -13.09
CA ARG A 428 -17.58 -13.30 -12.28
C ARG A 428 -16.43 -14.31 -12.37
N PHE A 429 -16.68 -15.49 -12.92
CA PHE A 429 -15.70 -16.57 -12.98
C PHE A 429 -15.14 -16.69 -14.40
N SER A 430 -13.82 -16.80 -14.50
CA SER A 430 -13.15 -17.10 -15.76
C SER A 430 -13.56 -18.48 -16.30
N LYS A 431 -13.37 -18.69 -17.61
CA LYS A 431 -13.66 -19.99 -18.25
C LYS A 431 -12.93 -21.15 -17.58
N ASP A 432 -11.70 -20.94 -17.15
CA ASP A 432 -10.89 -21.96 -16.46
C ASP A 432 -11.43 -22.26 -15.06
N GLU A 433 -11.93 -21.26 -14.35
CA GLU A 433 -12.54 -21.45 -13.02
C GLU A 433 -13.89 -22.15 -13.11
N VAL A 434 -14.71 -21.79 -14.10
CA VAL A 434 -15.96 -22.52 -14.38
C VAL A 434 -15.65 -23.97 -14.77
N ALA A 435 -14.58 -24.22 -15.53
CA ALA A 435 -14.14 -25.58 -15.85
C ALA A 435 -13.70 -26.37 -14.60
N LYS A 436 -13.15 -25.70 -13.58
CA LYS A 436 -12.87 -26.35 -12.28
C LYS A 436 -14.13 -26.78 -11.54
N LEU A 437 -15.31 -26.27 -11.87
CA LEU A 437 -16.59 -26.70 -11.29
C LEU A 437 -17.28 -27.81 -12.11
N ALA A 438 -16.59 -28.41 -13.08
CA ALA A 438 -17.13 -29.48 -13.91
C ALA A 438 -17.64 -30.66 -13.06
N GLY A 439 -18.90 -31.05 -13.27
CA GLY A 439 -19.55 -32.14 -12.54
C GLY A 439 -20.34 -31.68 -11.30
N VAL A 440 -20.16 -30.44 -10.85
CA VAL A 440 -20.92 -29.86 -9.73
C VAL A 440 -22.13 -29.11 -10.29
N LYS A 441 -23.31 -29.33 -9.70
CA LYS A 441 -24.50 -28.56 -10.07
C LYS A 441 -24.34 -27.13 -9.55
N TYR A 442 -24.68 -26.14 -10.37
CA TYR A 442 -24.74 -24.76 -9.90
C TYR A 442 -25.98 -24.04 -10.43
N ILE A 443 -26.39 -23.01 -9.70
CA ILE A 443 -27.44 -22.07 -10.07
C ILE A 443 -26.77 -20.73 -10.32
N ASP A 444 -26.91 -20.24 -11.55
CA ASP A 444 -26.33 -18.96 -11.96
C ASP A 444 -27.24 -17.81 -11.55
N PHE A 445 -26.76 -16.91 -10.71
CA PHE A 445 -27.46 -15.71 -10.30
C PHE A 445 -26.46 -14.55 -10.18
N GLY A 446 -26.63 -13.50 -10.96
CA GLY A 446 -25.63 -12.45 -11.09
C GLY A 446 -25.41 -11.63 -9.82
N PHE A 447 -24.22 -11.07 -9.69
CA PHE A 447 -23.83 -10.17 -8.63
C PHE A 447 -23.12 -8.95 -9.22
N ASN A 448 -23.63 -7.76 -8.96
CA ASN A 448 -22.99 -6.51 -9.33
C ASN A 448 -22.76 -5.62 -8.10
N ASN A 449 -21.87 -4.64 -8.23
CA ASN A 449 -21.55 -3.73 -7.14
C ASN A 449 -21.52 -2.24 -7.48
N ASP A 450 -22.32 -1.83 -8.46
CA ASP A 450 -22.38 -0.45 -8.95
C ASP A 450 -23.50 0.37 -8.28
N ALA A 451 -24.54 -0.29 -7.77
CA ALA A 451 -25.69 0.39 -7.21
C ALA A 451 -25.41 0.96 -5.82
N ALA A 452 -25.72 2.24 -5.59
CA ALA A 452 -25.58 2.87 -4.27
C ALA A 452 -26.47 2.24 -3.17
N GLN A 453 -27.52 1.52 -3.56
CA GLN A 453 -28.46 0.82 -2.69
C GLN A 453 -28.68 -0.60 -3.23
N LEU A 454 -28.97 -1.53 -2.32
CA LEU A 454 -29.36 -2.90 -2.65
C LEU A 454 -30.57 -2.89 -3.60
N SER A 455 -30.38 -3.46 -4.78
CA SER A 455 -31.42 -3.65 -5.79
C SER A 455 -31.36 -5.08 -6.33
N ILE A 456 -32.51 -5.58 -6.74
CA ILE A 456 -32.70 -6.99 -7.10
C ILE A 456 -33.54 -7.08 -8.37
N THR A 457 -33.13 -7.97 -9.28
CA THR A 457 -33.92 -8.37 -10.45
C THR A 457 -34.25 -9.87 -10.39
N SER A 458 -34.88 -10.42 -11.42
CA SER A 458 -35.11 -11.87 -11.50
C SER A 458 -33.82 -12.67 -11.68
N SER A 459 -32.73 -12.05 -12.12
CA SER A 459 -31.50 -12.73 -12.55
C SER A 459 -30.22 -12.25 -11.87
N PHE A 460 -30.21 -11.11 -11.17
CA PHE A 460 -29.04 -10.64 -10.42
C PHE A 460 -29.41 -9.72 -9.24
N VAL A 461 -28.44 -9.52 -8.34
CA VAL A 461 -28.45 -8.49 -7.28
C VAL A 461 -27.35 -7.47 -7.53
N ASP A 462 -27.63 -6.20 -7.25
CA ASP A 462 -26.67 -5.09 -7.34
C ASP A 462 -26.65 -4.29 -6.04
N THR A 463 -25.45 -3.98 -5.54
CA THR A 463 -25.26 -3.34 -4.22
C THR A 463 -23.86 -2.75 -4.08
N LYS A 464 -23.72 -1.63 -3.39
CA LYS A 464 -22.44 -0.95 -3.17
C LYS A 464 -21.31 -1.84 -2.64
N TYR A 465 -21.65 -2.88 -1.89
CA TYR A 465 -20.68 -3.69 -1.14
C TYR A 465 -20.47 -5.06 -1.77
N ASP A 466 -19.22 -5.37 -2.08
CA ASP A 466 -18.81 -6.63 -2.71
C ASP A 466 -18.62 -7.78 -1.69
N TYR A 467 -19.63 -8.03 -0.86
CA TYR A 467 -19.60 -9.11 0.14
C TYR A 467 -20.44 -10.30 -0.31
N THR A 468 -19.96 -11.53 -0.06
CA THR A 468 -20.78 -12.75 -0.29
C THR A 468 -22.06 -12.72 0.55
N SER A 469 -22.06 -12.07 1.71
CA SER A 469 -23.28 -11.84 2.49
C SER A 469 -24.25 -10.87 1.82
N ALA A 470 -23.77 -9.86 1.09
CA ALA A 470 -24.61 -8.97 0.29
C ALA A 470 -25.28 -9.74 -0.86
N TYR A 471 -24.47 -10.55 -1.55
CA TYR A 471 -24.94 -11.46 -2.59
C TYR A 471 -26.00 -12.44 -2.07
N LEU A 472 -25.74 -13.08 -0.92
CA LEU A 472 -26.70 -13.94 -0.23
C LEU A 472 -28.01 -13.24 0.07
N LEU A 473 -27.98 -12.01 0.60
CA LEU A 473 -29.19 -11.27 0.92
C LEU A 473 -30.02 -11.02 -0.36
N GLY A 474 -29.38 -10.74 -1.50
CA GLY A 474 -30.04 -10.73 -2.81
C GLY A 474 -30.70 -12.06 -3.18
N VAL A 475 -29.97 -13.16 -3.02
CA VAL A 475 -30.48 -14.52 -3.23
C VAL A 475 -31.73 -14.81 -2.38
N LEU A 476 -31.74 -14.38 -1.12
CA LEU A 476 -32.90 -14.55 -0.23
C LEU A 476 -34.10 -13.71 -0.68
N LEU A 477 -33.89 -12.47 -1.17
CA LEU A 477 -34.98 -11.62 -1.68
C LEU A 477 -35.68 -12.26 -2.90
N VAL A 478 -34.91 -12.82 -3.84
CA VAL A 478 -35.47 -13.39 -5.08
C VAL A 478 -36.10 -14.79 -4.85
N SER A 479 -35.56 -15.56 -3.91
CA SER A 479 -36.04 -16.93 -3.61
C SER A 479 -37.22 -17.01 -2.64
N LYS A 480 -37.49 -15.93 -1.88
CA LYS A 480 -38.67 -15.72 -1.02
C LYS A 480 -38.96 -16.80 0.05
N PRO A 481 -37.99 -17.18 0.89
CA PRO A 481 -38.28 -18.01 2.07
C PRO A 481 -39.33 -17.37 2.99
N ALA A 482 -40.04 -18.20 3.76
CA ALA A 482 -41.00 -17.73 4.75
C ALA A 482 -40.28 -17.08 5.95
N PHE A 483 -39.21 -17.71 6.42
CA PHE A 483 -38.37 -17.23 7.52
C PHE A 483 -36.91 -17.63 7.29
N VAL A 484 -35.97 -16.79 7.72
CA VAL A 484 -34.54 -17.08 7.61
C VAL A 484 -33.88 -17.01 8.98
N SER A 485 -33.23 -18.11 9.36
CA SER A 485 -32.38 -18.19 10.54
C SER A 485 -30.92 -17.99 10.14
N LEU A 486 -30.18 -17.19 10.91
CA LEU A 486 -28.78 -16.87 10.69
C LEU A 486 -27.92 -17.42 11.83
N VAL A 487 -26.88 -18.18 11.49
CA VAL A 487 -25.83 -18.62 12.44
C VAL A 487 -24.45 -18.25 11.92
N GLY A 488 -23.58 -17.79 12.82
CA GLY A 488 -22.26 -17.28 12.45
C GLY A 488 -22.25 -15.83 11.95
N PHE A 489 -23.29 -15.05 12.25
CA PHE A 489 -23.37 -13.63 11.88
C PHE A 489 -23.04 -12.72 13.08
N GLU A 490 -21.89 -12.96 13.72
CA GLU A 490 -21.52 -12.31 14.98
C GLU A 490 -21.22 -10.80 14.87
N GLY A 491 -20.69 -10.35 13.73
CA GLY A 491 -20.22 -8.98 13.56
C GLY A 491 -18.70 -8.88 13.55
N TYR A 492 -18.20 -7.73 13.12
CA TYR A 492 -16.81 -7.33 13.25
C TYR A 492 -16.65 -6.33 14.41
N GLU A 493 -15.40 -5.99 14.76
CA GLU A 493 -15.11 -4.97 15.77
C GLU A 493 -15.61 -3.58 15.34
N ASN A 494 -15.92 -2.69 16.29
CA ASN A 494 -16.62 -1.42 15.99
C ASN A 494 -15.81 -0.45 15.11
N ASN A 495 -14.48 -0.56 15.10
CA ASN A 495 -13.57 0.20 14.25
C ASN A 495 -13.35 -0.45 12.87
N ASP A 496 -13.89 -1.64 12.63
CA ASP A 496 -13.76 -2.33 11.36
C ASP A 496 -14.70 -1.73 10.31
N SER A 497 -14.14 -1.32 9.16
CA SER A 497 -14.91 -0.74 8.05
C SER A 497 -16.01 -1.68 7.53
N ARG A 498 -15.78 -3.00 7.58
CA ARG A 498 -16.73 -4.03 7.16
C ARG A 498 -17.95 -4.08 8.06
N GLN A 499 -17.81 -3.71 9.33
CA GLN A 499 -18.93 -3.62 10.25
C GLN A 499 -19.96 -2.62 9.73
N GLN A 500 -19.52 -1.42 9.34
CA GLN A 500 -20.41 -0.38 8.81
C GLN A 500 -21.05 -0.80 7.49
N GLY A 501 -20.28 -1.46 6.62
CA GLY A 501 -20.80 -2.01 5.37
C GLY A 501 -21.91 -3.05 5.60
N MET A 502 -21.68 -4.03 6.47
CA MET A 502 -22.67 -5.05 6.82
C MET A 502 -23.91 -4.44 7.48
N LEU A 503 -23.75 -3.48 8.42
CA LEU A 503 -24.87 -2.76 9.04
C LEU A 503 -25.73 -2.05 7.98
N SER A 504 -25.09 -1.41 7.00
CA SER A 504 -25.77 -0.75 5.88
C SER A 504 -26.58 -1.75 5.04
N ILE A 505 -26.01 -2.90 4.70
CA ILE A 505 -26.66 -3.90 3.84
C ILE A 505 -27.85 -4.55 4.57
N PHE A 506 -27.70 -4.93 5.84
CA PHE A 506 -28.82 -5.46 6.63
C PHE A 506 -29.96 -4.45 6.77
N SER A 507 -29.62 -3.17 6.96
CA SER A 507 -30.63 -2.09 6.99
C SER A 507 -31.37 -1.96 5.66
N GLN A 508 -30.64 -1.97 4.53
CA GLN A 508 -31.24 -1.91 3.19
C GLN A 508 -32.12 -3.13 2.89
N TYR A 509 -31.67 -4.33 3.27
CA TYR A 509 -32.46 -5.56 3.16
C TYR A 509 -33.78 -5.46 3.95
N ASN A 510 -33.72 -5.04 5.22
CA ASN A 510 -34.91 -4.90 6.06
C ASN A 510 -35.89 -3.84 5.54
N ASN A 511 -35.41 -2.84 4.81
CA ASN A 511 -36.23 -1.80 4.18
C ASN A 511 -36.79 -2.20 2.81
N THR A 512 -36.39 -3.36 2.27
CA THR A 512 -36.91 -3.86 1.00
C THR A 512 -38.33 -4.40 1.19
N ASN A 513 -39.24 -4.05 0.29
CA ASN A 513 -40.63 -4.46 0.39
C ASN A 513 -40.76 -6.00 0.31
N ALA A 514 -41.50 -6.59 1.25
CA ALA A 514 -41.67 -8.03 1.40
C ALA A 514 -40.36 -8.83 1.58
N ALA A 515 -39.33 -8.22 2.16
CA ALA A 515 -38.12 -8.94 2.54
C ALA A 515 -38.43 -10.05 3.57
N PRO A 516 -37.91 -11.28 3.37
CA PRO A 516 -38.03 -12.35 4.34
C PRO A 516 -37.46 -11.95 5.72
N PRO A 517 -38.14 -12.25 6.83
CA PRO A 517 -37.65 -11.89 8.16
C PRO A 517 -36.39 -12.68 8.52
N LEU A 518 -35.38 -11.96 9.04
CA LEU A 518 -34.11 -12.52 9.49
C LEU A 518 -34.05 -12.63 11.02
N THR A 519 -33.66 -13.79 11.53
CA THR A 519 -33.41 -14.02 12.96
C THR A 519 -32.04 -14.64 13.19
N ALA A 520 -31.17 -13.99 13.97
CA ALA A 520 -29.90 -14.57 14.39
C ALA A 520 -30.12 -15.53 15.57
N LEU A 521 -29.71 -16.79 15.41
CA LEU A 521 -29.80 -17.83 16.45
C LEU A 521 -28.51 -17.97 17.27
N THR A 522 -27.41 -17.36 16.82
CA THR A 522 -26.16 -17.18 17.57
C THR A 522 -25.96 -15.70 17.92
N PRO A 523 -25.04 -15.35 18.84
CA PRO A 523 -24.71 -13.96 19.14
C PRO A 523 -24.41 -13.17 17.85
N SER A 524 -24.92 -11.94 17.79
CA SER A 524 -24.83 -11.11 16.59
C SER A 524 -24.99 -9.63 16.92
N SER A 525 -24.13 -8.78 16.36
CA SER A 525 -24.22 -7.32 16.48
C SER A 525 -25.13 -6.66 15.43
N TYR A 526 -25.59 -7.40 14.41
CA TYR A 526 -26.34 -6.84 13.28
C TYR A 526 -27.81 -6.54 13.63
N PRO A 527 -28.48 -5.59 12.95
CA PRO A 527 -29.85 -5.15 13.26
C PRO A 527 -30.90 -6.15 12.73
N VAL A 528 -30.89 -7.36 13.26
CA VAL A 528 -31.83 -8.45 12.96
C VAL A 528 -32.49 -8.93 14.25
N ALA A 529 -33.63 -9.62 14.14
CA ALA A 529 -34.25 -10.25 15.31
C ALA A 529 -33.26 -11.22 15.97
N LYS A 530 -33.28 -11.30 17.30
CA LYS A 530 -32.38 -12.19 18.06
C LYS A 530 -33.19 -13.32 18.66
N GLY A 531 -32.79 -14.55 18.35
CA GLY A 531 -33.28 -15.77 18.97
C GLY A 531 -32.14 -16.51 19.66
N SER A 532 -32.37 -17.78 19.98
CA SER A 532 -31.33 -18.66 20.50
C SER A 532 -31.45 -20.01 19.83
N ILE A 533 -30.32 -20.56 19.40
CA ILE A 533 -30.23 -21.94 18.88
C ILE A 533 -30.70 -22.99 19.91
N TYR A 534 -30.77 -22.62 21.19
CA TYR A 534 -31.23 -23.48 22.29
C TYR A 534 -32.70 -23.30 22.69
N ALA A 535 -33.35 -22.22 22.24
CA ALA A 535 -34.72 -21.90 22.62
C ALA A 535 -35.56 -21.74 21.35
N ILE A 536 -35.97 -22.88 20.81
CA ILE A 536 -36.69 -22.96 19.55
C ILE A 536 -38.16 -23.16 19.90
N ASN A 537 -38.98 -22.11 19.71
CA ASN A 537 -40.44 -22.27 19.77
C ASN A 537 -40.98 -22.92 18.50
#